data_AF-A0A3A9F2H0-F1
#
_entry.id   AF-A0A3A9F2H0-F1
#
_cell.length_a   1.000
_cell.length_b   1.000
_cell.length_c   1.000
_cell.angle_alpha   90.00
_cell.angle_beta   90.00
_cell.angle_gamma   90.00
#
_symmetry.space_group_name_H-M   'P 1'
#
loop_
_entity.id
_entity.type
_entity.pdbx_description
1 polymer ?
#
loop_
_entity_poly.entity_id
_entity_poly.type
_entity_poly.pdbx_seq_one_letter_code
_entity_poly.pdbx_strand_id
1 'polypeptide(L)'
;MDRYEFISTLRTALTGKVPGTTVEDNIQYYEEYIEIQLRQGKDEAAVLEALGDPRLLARTIIEANKYAEGTDTYGGDEYGEIPSGGSGKSFKQWYRERPQWLHTIMNVLLMALVLFVVFTLLQALFPLILMIMVVMWVFRLIRQLR
;
A
#
# COMPACT_ATOMS: atom_id res chain seq x y z
N MET A 1 10.72 21.76 -18.90
CA MET A 1 9.62 20.83 -19.17
C MET A 1 8.48 21.19 -18.25
N ASP A 2 7.26 21.27 -18.78
CA ASP A 2 6.05 21.42 -17.97
C ASP A 2 5.40 20.05 -17.68
N ARG A 3 4.39 20.02 -16.81
CA ARG A 3 3.69 18.79 -16.44
C ARG A 3 3.04 18.09 -17.65
N TYR A 4 2.56 18.84 -18.64
CA TYR A 4 1.90 18.26 -19.81
C TYR A 4 2.92 17.56 -20.71
N GLU A 5 4.09 18.17 -20.88
CA GLU A 5 5.23 17.64 -21.60
C GLU A 5 5.81 16.41 -20.87
N PHE A 6 5.90 16.44 -19.53
CA PHE A 6 6.28 15.27 -18.71
C PHE A 6 5.36 14.09 -18.98
N ILE A 7 4.05 14.31 -18.81
CA ILE A 7 3.04 13.27 -18.93
C ILE A 7 2.94 12.74 -20.37
N SER A 8 3.01 13.62 -21.37
CA SER A 8 2.99 13.19 -22.77
C SER A 8 4.22 12.36 -23.12
N THR A 9 5.42 12.76 -22.65
CA THR A 9 6.67 12.02 -22.87
C THR A 9 6.61 10.66 -22.19
N LEU A 10 6.11 10.60 -20.96
CA LEU A 10 5.91 9.34 -20.24
C LEU A 10 4.93 8.42 -20.98
N ARG A 11 3.80 8.98 -21.47
CA ARG A 11 2.78 8.22 -22.22
C ARG A 11 3.36 7.65 -23.50
N THR A 12 4.06 8.47 -24.29
CA THR A 12 4.72 8.03 -25.53
C THR A 12 5.79 6.98 -25.26
N ALA A 13 6.56 7.11 -24.18
CA ALA A 13 7.60 6.15 -23.85
C ALA A 13 7.06 4.78 -23.40
N LEU A 14 5.88 4.75 -22.78
CA LEU A 14 5.20 3.53 -22.34
C LEU A 14 4.33 2.89 -23.42
N THR A 15 3.76 3.69 -24.32
CA THR A 15 2.86 3.22 -25.38
C THR A 15 3.57 2.22 -26.28
N GLY A 16 2.95 1.06 -26.50
CA GLY A 16 3.50 -0.02 -27.32
C GLY A 16 4.56 -0.90 -26.62
N LYS A 17 4.98 -0.56 -25.39
CA LYS A 17 5.95 -1.35 -24.61
C LYS A 17 5.38 -2.02 -23.36
N VAL A 18 4.24 -1.53 -22.88
CA VAL A 18 3.45 -2.15 -21.79
C VAL A 18 1.97 -2.19 -22.18
N PRO A 19 1.14 -3.03 -21.53
CA PRO A 19 -0.29 -3.05 -21.75
C PRO A 19 -0.93 -1.66 -21.60
N GLY A 20 -1.90 -1.33 -22.45
CA GLY A 20 -2.56 -0.01 -22.43
C GLY A 20 -3.19 0.36 -21.09
N THR A 21 -3.58 -0.64 -20.30
CA THR A 21 -4.06 -0.42 -18.91
C THR A 21 -2.94 0.02 -17.97
N THR A 22 -1.75 -0.58 -18.08
CA THR A 22 -0.55 -0.14 -17.34
C THR A 22 -0.14 1.27 -17.74
N VAL A 23 -0.25 1.63 -19.03
CA VAL A 23 0.01 3.01 -19.49
C VAL A 23 -0.92 3.98 -18.75
N GLU A 24 -2.23 3.75 -18.82
CA GLU A 24 -3.21 4.68 -18.24
C GLU A 24 -3.10 4.78 -16.72
N ASP A 25 -2.85 3.66 -16.04
CA ASP A 25 -2.67 3.62 -14.57
C ASP A 25 -1.47 4.48 -14.13
N ASN A 26 -0.34 4.36 -14.84
CA ASN A 26 0.85 5.15 -14.52
C ASN A 26 0.62 6.62 -14.84
N ILE A 27 0.00 6.94 -15.97
CA ILE A 27 -0.27 8.34 -16.33
C ILE A 27 -1.17 9.01 -15.30
N GLN A 28 -2.28 8.36 -14.94
CA GLN A 28 -3.19 8.87 -13.92
C GLN A 28 -2.48 9.06 -12.58
N TYR A 29 -1.63 8.11 -12.17
CA TYR A 29 -0.88 8.19 -10.92
C TYR A 29 0.05 9.41 -10.86
N TYR A 30 0.86 9.63 -11.91
CA TYR A 30 1.81 10.75 -11.92
C TYR A 30 1.09 12.09 -12.08
N GLU A 31 0.00 12.15 -12.84
CA GLU A 31 -0.81 13.35 -12.96
C GLU A 31 -1.43 13.76 -11.62
N GLU A 32 -2.03 12.81 -10.89
CA GLU A 32 -2.58 13.04 -9.55
C GLU A 32 -1.49 13.42 -8.54
N TYR A 33 -0.34 12.76 -8.57
CA TYR A 33 0.79 13.08 -7.71
C TYR A 33 1.26 14.53 -7.93
N ILE A 34 1.50 14.92 -9.18
CA ILE A 34 1.94 16.28 -9.53
C ILE A 34 0.89 17.30 -9.04
N GLU A 35 -0.40 17.04 -9.28
CA GLU A 35 -1.48 17.91 -8.82
C GLU A 35 -1.50 18.06 -7.30
N ILE A 36 -1.35 16.96 -6.55
CA ILE A 36 -1.28 16.99 -5.08
C ILE A 36 -0.10 17.84 -4.61
N GLN A 37 1.09 17.69 -5.20
CA GLN A 37 2.27 18.46 -4.82
C GLN A 37 2.09 19.96 -5.10
N LEU A 38 1.50 20.31 -6.25
CA LEU A 38 1.16 21.69 -6.59
C LEU A 38 0.15 22.30 -5.61
N ARG A 39 -0.91 21.56 -5.25
CA ARG A 39 -1.90 22.00 -4.24
C ARG A 39 -1.29 22.18 -2.85
N GLN A 40 -0.21 21.46 -2.55
CA GLN A 40 0.56 21.62 -1.32
C GLN A 40 1.51 22.84 -1.35
N GLY A 41 1.49 23.63 -2.44
CA GLY A 41 2.28 24.85 -2.58
C GLY A 41 3.72 24.60 -3.05
N LYS A 42 4.03 23.41 -3.58
CA LYS A 42 5.33 23.16 -4.20
C LYS A 42 5.37 23.72 -5.60
N ASP A 43 6.55 24.23 -5.98
CA ASP A 43 6.81 24.70 -7.33
C ASP A 43 6.81 23.54 -8.33
N GLU A 44 6.23 23.76 -9.51
CA GLU A 44 6.10 22.74 -10.55
C GLU A 44 7.47 22.21 -10.98
N ALA A 45 8.45 23.09 -11.21
CA ALA A 45 9.76 22.69 -11.67
C ALA A 45 10.49 21.85 -10.62
N ALA A 46 10.35 22.20 -9.33
CA ALA A 46 10.92 21.42 -8.23
C ALA A 46 10.29 20.02 -8.12
N VAL A 47 8.98 19.89 -8.37
CA VAL A 47 8.29 18.60 -8.37
C VAL A 47 8.75 17.74 -9.54
N LEU A 48 8.87 18.31 -10.73
CA LEU A 48 9.33 17.59 -11.92
C LEU A 48 10.81 17.21 -11.81
N GLU A 49 11.65 18.07 -11.25
CA GLU A 49 13.06 17.77 -10.97
C GLU A 49 13.19 16.61 -9.98
N ALA A 50 12.37 16.60 -8.93
CA ALA A 50 12.33 15.50 -7.96
C ALA A 50 11.86 14.17 -8.57
N LEU A 51 10.96 14.22 -9.57
CA LEU A 51 10.52 13.04 -10.33
C LEU A 51 11.58 12.59 -11.35
N GLY A 52 12.39 13.52 -11.87
CA GLY A 52 13.45 13.26 -12.84
C GLY A 52 12.93 13.14 -14.28
N ASP A 53 13.72 12.47 -15.15
CA ASP A 53 13.38 12.30 -16.56
C ASP A 53 12.23 11.28 -16.73
N PRO A 54 11.10 11.66 -17.35
CA PRO A 54 9.97 10.75 -17.61
C PRO A 54 10.38 9.51 -18.42
N ARG A 55 11.42 9.59 -19.24
CA ARG A 55 11.93 8.44 -20.03
C ARG A 55 12.58 7.38 -19.14
N LEU A 56 13.26 7.79 -18.07
CA LEU A 56 13.86 6.86 -17.11
C LEU A 56 12.79 6.18 -16.27
N LEU A 57 11.77 6.93 -15.85
CA LEU A 57 10.60 6.36 -15.17
C LEU A 57 9.89 5.34 -16.07
N ALA A 58 9.67 5.68 -17.34
CA ALA A 58 9.12 4.75 -18.31
C ALA A 58 9.94 3.46 -18.40
N ARG A 59 11.28 3.57 -18.45
CA ARG A 59 12.18 2.40 -18.48
C ARG A 59 11.98 1.50 -17.27
N THR A 60 11.92 2.06 -16.06
CA THR A 60 11.68 1.28 -14.83
C THR A 60 10.32 0.59 -14.84
N ILE A 61 9.27 1.27 -15.31
CA ILE A 61 7.92 0.70 -15.41
C ILE A 61 7.87 -0.45 -16.42
N ILE A 62 8.50 -0.28 -17.59
CA ILE A 62 8.60 -1.32 -18.62
C ILE A 62 9.33 -2.54 -18.06
N GLU A 63 10.47 -2.30 -17.41
CA GLU A 63 11.29 -3.35 -16.82
C GLU A 63 10.52 -4.11 -15.74
N ALA A 64 9.84 -3.41 -14.84
CA ALA A 64 8.98 -4.02 -13.83
C ALA A 64 7.80 -4.81 -14.44
N ASN A 65 7.17 -4.29 -15.50
CA ASN A 65 6.06 -4.97 -16.17
C ASN A 65 6.51 -6.26 -16.86
N LYS A 66 7.72 -6.31 -17.43
CA LYS A 66 8.29 -7.55 -18.00
C LYS A 66 8.38 -8.67 -16.97
N TYR A 67 8.84 -8.37 -15.75
CA TYR A 67 8.89 -9.35 -14.66
C TYR A 67 7.50 -9.73 -14.13
N ALA A 68 6.51 -8.84 -14.28
CA ALA A 68 5.13 -9.09 -13.82
C ALA A 68 4.29 -9.91 -14.83
N GLU A 69 4.55 -9.78 -16.13
CA GLU A 69 3.85 -10.53 -17.19
C GLU A 69 4.43 -11.94 -17.42
N GLY A 70 5.64 -12.24 -16.95
CA GLY A 70 6.32 -13.51 -17.21
C GLY A 70 6.98 -14.14 -15.97
N THR A 71 6.34 -15.19 -15.45
CA THR A 71 7.09 -16.37 -14.98
C THR A 71 8.02 -16.79 -16.12
N ASP A 72 9.31 -16.99 -15.82
CA ASP A 72 10.37 -17.43 -16.72
C ASP A 72 10.80 -16.43 -17.81
N THR A 73 11.87 -15.66 -17.56
CA THR A 73 13.18 -15.93 -18.17
C THR A 73 14.20 -14.88 -17.74
N TYR A 74 15.18 -15.34 -16.97
CA TYR A 74 16.45 -14.66 -16.82
C TYR A 74 17.21 -14.84 -18.14
N GLY A 75 17.47 -13.76 -18.86
CA GLY A 75 18.46 -13.71 -19.94
C GLY A 75 17.86 -13.63 -21.35
N GLY A 76 18.51 -12.79 -22.17
CA GLY A 76 18.31 -12.78 -23.61
C GLY A 76 18.02 -11.39 -24.14
N ASP A 77 19.06 -10.79 -24.70
CA ASP A 77 19.00 -9.55 -25.47
C ASP A 77 18.09 -9.70 -26.71
N GLU A 78 17.95 -8.58 -27.42
CA GLU A 78 17.71 -8.50 -28.87
C GLU A 78 16.33 -7.99 -29.31
N TYR A 79 16.42 -7.05 -30.26
CA TYR A 79 15.34 -6.32 -30.91
C TYR A 79 14.24 -7.25 -31.44
N GLY A 80 13.02 -7.09 -30.94
CA GLY A 80 11.84 -7.70 -31.51
C GLY A 80 10.64 -6.77 -31.35
N GLU A 81 10.15 -6.21 -32.46
CA GLU A 81 8.82 -5.62 -32.53
C GLU A 81 7.79 -6.72 -32.22
N ILE A 82 7.11 -6.60 -31.07
CA ILE A 82 6.02 -7.51 -30.70
C ILE A 82 4.72 -6.98 -31.36
N PRO A 83 3.96 -7.82 -32.09
CA PRO A 83 2.76 -7.38 -32.80
C PRO A 83 1.68 -6.86 -31.84
N SER A 84 1.05 -5.74 -32.23
CA SER A 84 -0.08 -5.14 -31.53
C SER A 84 -1.30 -6.04 -31.57
N GLY A 85 -1.44 -6.94 -30.60
CA GLY A 85 -2.56 -7.89 -30.58
C GLY A 85 -2.51 -8.92 -29.45
N GLY A 86 -2.01 -8.56 -28.28
CA GLY A 86 -2.06 -9.42 -27.10
C GLY A 86 -3.01 -8.82 -26.07
N SER A 87 -4.18 -9.41 -25.91
CA SER A 87 -5.09 -9.17 -24.79
C SER A 87 -4.48 -9.73 -23.49
N GLY A 88 -3.37 -9.13 -23.06
CA GLY A 88 -2.77 -9.34 -21.75
C GLY A 88 -3.77 -8.85 -20.70
N LYS A 89 -4.34 -9.79 -19.95
CA LYS A 89 -5.25 -9.49 -18.85
C LYS A 89 -4.54 -8.52 -17.91
N SER A 90 -5.08 -7.32 -17.85
CA SER A 90 -4.57 -6.21 -17.04
C SER A 90 -4.28 -6.64 -15.61
N PHE A 91 -3.10 -6.31 -15.11
CA PHE A 91 -2.74 -6.39 -13.68
C PHE A 91 -3.77 -5.65 -12.79
N LYS A 92 -4.49 -4.67 -13.36
CA LYS A 92 -5.61 -3.97 -12.73
C LYS A 92 -6.82 -4.88 -12.46
N GLN A 93 -7.02 -5.96 -13.23
CA GLN A 93 -8.03 -6.98 -12.95
C GLN A 93 -7.63 -7.87 -11.76
N TRP A 94 -6.33 -8.07 -11.53
CA TRP A 94 -5.82 -8.79 -10.35
C TRP A 94 -5.95 -7.96 -9.05
N TYR A 95 -5.77 -6.63 -9.12
CA TYR A 95 -5.94 -5.76 -7.95
C TYR A 95 -7.39 -5.33 -7.68
N ARG A 96 -8.28 -5.40 -8.68
CA ARG A 96 -9.72 -5.15 -8.53
C ARG A 96 -10.49 -6.36 -7.98
N GLU A 97 -9.83 -7.51 -7.88
CA GLU A 97 -10.22 -8.63 -7.01
C GLU A 97 -9.57 -8.50 -5.63
N ARG A 98 -9.44 -7.28 -5.07
CA ARG A 98 -9.23 -7.11 -3.62
C ARG A 98 -10.38 -7.83 -2.92
N PRO A 99 -10.16 -9.02 -2.37
CA PRO A 99 -11.26 -9.79 -1.85
C PRO A 99 -11.68 -9.11 -0.55
N GLN A 100 -12.98 -8.94 -0.36
CA GLN A 100 -13.56 -8.28 0.83
C GLN A 100 -13.04 -8.88 2.16
N TRP A 101 -12.45 -10.08 2.13
CA TRP A 101 -11.83 -10.71 3.29
C TRP A 101 -10.61 -9.96 3.84
N LEU A 102 -9.88 -9.15 3.06
CA LEU A 102 -8.78 -8.36 3.59
C LEU A 102 -9.27 -7.31 4.60
N HIS A 103 -10.41 -6.66 4.31
CA HIS A 103 -11.07 -5.77 5.26
C HIS A 103 -11.58 -6.54 6.48
N THR A 104 -12.09 -7.77 6.29
CA THR A 104 -12.50 -8.59 7.45
C THR A 104 -11.32 -8.99 8.31
N ILE A 105 -10.16 -9.34 7.75
CA ILE A 105 -8.97 -9.66 8.54
C ILE A 105 -8.47 -8.44 9.29
N MET A 106 -8.42 -7.27 8.66
CA MET A 106 -8.03 -6.02 9.32
C MET A 106 -8.94 -5.72 10.52
N ASN A 107 -10.26 -5.87 10.36
CA ASN A 107 -11.22 -5.61 11.43
C ASN A 107 -11.16 -6.67 12.54
N VAL A 108 -11.02 -7.95 12.18
CA VAL A 108 -10.84 -9.05 13.15
C VAL A 108 -9.55 -8.87 13.95
N LEU A 109 -8.46 -8.44 13.30
CA LEU A 109 -7.19 -8.16 13.96
C LEU A 109 -7.35 -7.00 14.97
N LEU A 110 -8.02 -5.91 14.57
CA LEU A 110 -8.30 -4.78 15.45
C LEU A 110 -9.13 -5.21 16.66
N MET A 111 -10.18 -6.01 16.44
CA MET A 111 -11.04 -6.45 17.52
C MET A 111 -10.35 -7.46 18.45
N ALA A 112 -9.53 -8.35 17.89
CA ALA A 112 -8.68 -9.25 18.66
C ALA A 112 -7.65 -8.50 19.52
N LEU A 113 -7.05 -7.43 18.99
CA LEU A 113 -6.15 -6.56 19.74
C LEU A 113 -6.87 -5.93 20.93
N VAL A 114 -8.07 -5.37 20.73
CA VAL A 114 -8.86 -4.76 21.80
C VAL A 114 -9.20 -5.79 22.87
N LEU A 115 -9.68 -6.98 22.49
CA LEU A 115 -9.97 -8.06 23.44
C LEU A 115 -8.73 -8.52 24.20
N PHE A 116 -7.58 -8.61 23.53
CA PHE A 116 -6.31 -8.97 24.15
C PHE A 116 -5.90 -7.93 25.21
N VAL A 117 -6.04 -6.63 24.91
CA VAL A 117 -5.79 -5.55 25.87
C VAL A 117 -6.76 -5.62 27.06
N VAL A 118 -8.05 -5.82 26.80
CA VAL A 118 -9.04 -5.96 27.88
C VAL A 118 -8.72 -7.16 28.77
N PHE A 119 -8.39 -8.31 28.18
CA PHE A 119 -8.06 -9.53 28.91
C PHE A 119 -6.79 -9.37 29.76
N THR A 120 -5.74 -8.76 29.20
CA THR A 120 -4.50 -8.47 29.94
C THR A 120 -4.73 -7.47 31.08
N LEU A 121 -5.56 -6.44 30.88
CA LEU A 121 -5.95 -5.52 31.96
C LEU A 121 -6.75 -6.24 33.07
N LEU A 122 -7.66 -7.15 32.70
CA LEU A 122 -8.48 -7.89 33.65
C LEU A 122 -7.61 -8.86 34.48
N GLN A 123 -6.66 -9.55 33.86
CA GLN A 123 -5.68 -10.38 34.55
C GLN A 123 -4.73 -9.57 35.43
N ALA A 124 -4.31 -8.38 35.00
CA ALA A 124 -3.47 -7.49 35.82
C ALA A 124 -4.22 -6.92 37.03
N LEU A 125 -5.53 -6.67 36.89
CA LEU A 125 -6.39 -6.21 37.98
C LEU A 125 -6.76 -7.33 38.97
N PHE A 126 -6.82 -8.59 38.52
CA PHE A 126 -7.18 -9.72 39.37
C PHE A 126 -6.33 -9.86 40.66
N PRO A 127 -4.97 -9.84 40.63
CA PRO A 127 -4.16 -9.90 41.85
C PRO A 127 -4.32 -8.65 42.72
N LEU A 128 -4.56 -7.48 42.12
CA LEU A 128 -4.82 -6.23 42.86
C LEU A 128 -6.13 -6.32 43.67
N ILE A 129 -7.22 -6.79 43.03
CA ILE A 129 -8.52 -6.99 43.68
C ILE A 129 -8.40 -8.04 44.79
N LEU A 130 -7.68 -9.15 44.54
CA LEU A 130 -7.42 -10.18 45.54
C LEU A 130 -6.68 -9.60 46.75
N MET A 131 -5.67 -8.77 46.53
CA MET A 131 -4.90 -8.13 47.59
C MET A 131 -5.78 -7.22 48.47
N ILE A 132 -6.63 -6.39 47.87
CA ILE A 132 -7.58 -5.55 48.60
C ILE A 132 -8.61 -6.40 49.36
N MET A 133 -9.10 -7.48 48.74
CA MET A 133 -10.06 -8.40 49.34
C MET A 133 -9.49 -9.09 50.58
N VAL A 134 -8.23 -9.54 50.55
CA VAL A 134 -7.54 -10.13 51.71
C VAL A 134 -7.42 -9.12 52.85
N VAL A 135 -7.00 -7.89 52.55
CA VAL A 135 -6.89 -6.82 53.57
C VAL A 135 -8.24 -6.53 54.21
N MET A 136 -9.30 -6.39 53.41
CA MET A 136 -10.66 -6.20 53.93
C MET A 136 -11.12 -7.39 54.77
N TRP A 137 -10.82 -8.63 54.35
CA TRP A 137 -11.21 -9.83 55.08
C TRP A 137 -10.53 -9.91 56.45
N VAL A 138 -9.23 -9.63 56.54
CA VAL A 138 -8.49 -9.54 57.81
C VAL A 138 -9.05 -8.44 58.71
N PHE A 139 -9.34 -7.26 58.15
CA PHE A 139 -9.93 -6.15 58.92
C PHE A 139 -11.31 -6.52 59.46
N ARG A 140 -12.12 -7.24 58.66
CA ARG A 140 -13.44 -7.74 59.07
C ARG A 140 -13.33 -8.81 60.15
N LEU A 141 -12.35 -9.71 60.07
CA LEU A 141 -12.10 -10.77 61.05
C LEU A 141 -11.69 -10.20 62.41
N ILE A 142 -10.78 -9.23 62.42
CA ILE A 142 -10.33 -8.54 63.64
C ILE A 142 -11.50 -7.80 64.29
N ARG A 143 -12.36 -7.15 63.49
CA ARG A 143 -13.55 -6.47 64.00
C ARG A 143 -14.65 -7.43 64.49
N GLN A 144 -14.72 -8.66 63.99
CA GLN A 144 -15.66 -9.67 64.48
C GLN A 144 -15.17 -10.37 65.76
N LEU A 145 -13.86 -10.41 66.00
CA LEU A 145 -13.24 -11.03 67.18
C LEU A 145 -13.15 -10.10 68.40
N ARG A 146 -13.42 -8.79 68.24
CA ARG A 146 -13.39 -7.77 69.29
C ARG A 146 -14.80 -7.29 69.61
#